data_AF-A0A4Q0XZP6-F1
#
_entry.id   AF-A0A4Q0XZP6-F1
#
_cell.length_a   1.000
_cell.length_b   1.000
_cell.length_c   1.000
_cell.angle_alpha   90.00
_cell.angle_beta   90.00
_cell.angle_gamma   90.00
#
_symmetry.space_group_name_H-M   'P 1'
#
loop_
_entity.id
_entity.type
_entity.pdbx_description
1 polymer ?
#
loop_
_entity_poly.entity_id
_entity_poly.type
_entity_poly.pdbx_seq_one_letter_code
_entity_poly.pdbx_strand_id
1 'polypeptide(L)'
;MEKRTKILATLGPASNSVEMIEGLIKAGANMFRLNFSHGDHEYHSKTLKNIRTAMDNLNTTVAVLQDISGPKVRIGELKEQFELFRGDEITFLKESIVGYKAGDKKYIVSTNYPELLDKVKKDEYIYLYDGTIRAKVIEVGDKVKAVVENQGILSSKKGINFPNTVIDINVITRKDKEDIAWGVKNKVDYFAISFVQNANDMNNARKLLGEYKGKLVAKIEKFDAVENIDEIIKASDGIMVARGDLGIEVPYYEVPTIQKRLIKKANQACIPVITATQMLLSMTHNERATRAEISDVANAVLDGTDAVMLSEESAVGVDPINTVETMARIIAKTEEIYPFDKYEKLAYHDEFDVIQATTTKLADDIGAKGIIVLTSSGLSGMKISRYRPKTNIYIFTHKRRILNPMCGLWGVEPIAKIKEAGASKMIQMMLKHLEKRGILDKKATYIATFGYPVGQPGSTNTIKIITPSEMKYYLNLPEQKKK
;
A
#
# COMPACT_ATOMS: atom_id res chain seq x y z
N MET A 1 -1.86 10.26 20.44
CA MET A 1 -1.04 10.41 19.22
C MET A 1 -1.99 10.41 18.04
N GLU A 2 -2.42 11.59 17.58
CA GLU A 2 -3.21 11.67 16.35
C GLU A 2 -2.23 11.68 15.17
N LYS A 3 -2.50 10.85 14.16
CA LYS A 3 -1.71 10.78 12.93
C LYS A 3 -2.63 10.70 11.71
N ARG A 4 -2.23 11.30 10.59
CA ARG A 4 -2.97 11.31 9.33
C ARG A 4 -2.47 10.21 8.39
N THR A 5 -1.17 10.10 8.23
CA THR A 5 -0.52 9.09 7.40
C THR A 5 -0.79 7.69 7.97
N LYS A 6 -1.14 6.77 7.08
CA LYS A 6 -1.56 5.42 7.44
C LYS A 6 -0.36 4.48 7.57
N ILE A 7 -0.52 3.44 8.39
CA ILE A 7 0.49 2.40 8.57
C ILE A 7 -0.07 1.08 8.02
N LEU A 8 0.62 0.50 7.05
CA LEU A 8 0.40 -0.84 6.54
C LEU A 8 1.43 -1.78 7.16
N ALA A 9 1.00 -2.68 8.06
CA ALA A 9 1.89 -3.67 8.66
C ALA A 9 1.74 -5.02 7.95
N THR A 10 2.86 -5.65 7.58
CA THR A 10 2.84 -7.02 7.05
C THR A 10 2.69 -8.01 8.20
N LEU A 11 1.75 -8.94 8.08
CA LEU A 11 1.56 -10.01 9.06
C LEU A 11 2.37 -11.25 8.67
N GLY A 12 3.01 -11.86 9.67
CA GLY A 12 3.83 -13.04 9.51
C GLY A 12 3.89 -13.87 10.80
N PRO A 13 4.85 -14.79 10.91
CA PRO A 13 5.02 -15.65 12.09
C PRO A 13 5.08 -14.90 13.43
N ALA A 14 5.64 -13.69 13.48
CA ALA A 14 5.75 -12.89 14.70
C ALA A 14 4.47 -12.10 15.02
N SER A 15 3.50 -12.02 14.09
CA SER A 15 2.40 -11.05 14.16
C SER A 15 1.01 -11.56 13.80
N ASN A 16 0.81 -12.86 13.62
CA ASN A 16 -0.47 -13.41 13.15
C ASN A 16 -1.44 -13.88 14.24
N SER A 17 -1.12 -13.76 15.54
CA SER A 17 -2.06 -14.06 16.64
C SER A 17 -3.06 -12.92 16.85
N VAL A 18 -4.21 -13.22 17.46
CA VAL A 18 -5.27 -12.21 17.69
C VAL A 18 -4.75 -11.11 18.63
N GLU A 19 -4.10 -11.49 19.72
CA GLU A 19 -3.58 -10.58 20.74
C GLU A 19 -2.52 -9.64 20.15
N MET A 20 -1.66 -10.17 19.28
CA MET A 20 -0.62 -9.38 18.61
C MET A 20 -1.26 -8.41 17.61
N ILE A 21 -2.22 -8.86 16.80
CA ILE A 21 -2.95 -7.98 15.87
C ILE A 21 -3.67 -6.87 16.63
N GLU A 22 -4.31 -7.16 17.77
CA GLU A 22 -4.90 -6.12 18.62
C GLU A 22 -3.87 -5.12 19.13
N GLY A 23 -2.69 -5.59 19.53
CA GLY A 23 -1.56 -4.75 19.92
C GLY A 23 -1.10 -3.84 18.79
N LEU A 24 -0.98 -4.36 17.57
CA LEU A 24 -0.61 -3.58 16.37
C LEU A 24 -1.65 -2.51 16.04
N ILE A 25 -2.94 -2.83 16.16
CA ILE A 25 -4.02 -1.86 15.96
C ILE A 25 -3.91 -0.72 16.99
N LYS A 26 -3.73 -1.06 18.27
CA LYS A 26 -3.58 -0.08 19.36
C LYS A 26 -2.33 0.79 19.18
N ALA A 27 -1.24 0.21 18.66
CA ALA A 27 0.00 0.93 18.35
C ALA A 27 -0.13 1.89 17.16
N GLY A 28 -1.13 1.69 16.28
CA GLY A 28 -1.46 2.63 15.21
C GLY A 28 -1.54 2.04 13.79
N ALA A 29 -1.49 0.71 13.63
CA ALA A 29 -1.69 0.07 12.34
C ALA A 29 -3.11 0.34 11.81
N ASN A 30 -3.22 0.68 10.52
CA ASN A 30 -4.50 0.95 9.85
C ASN A 30 -4.86 -0.13 8.84
N MET A 31 -3.86 -0.85 8.34
CA MET A 31 -4.00 -1.86 7.33
C MET A 31 -3.05 -3.02 7.63
N PHE A 32 -3.43 -4.21 7.17
CA PHE A 32 -2.60 -5.40 7.24
C PHE A 32 -2.33 -5.98 5.86
N ARG A 33 -1.05 -6.22 5.56
CA ARG A 33 -0.59 -6.89 4.34
C ARG A 33 -0.45 -8.39 4.58
N LEU A 34 -1.06 -9.18 3.70
CA LEU A 34 -0.84 -10.62 3.56
C LEU A 34 0.06 -10.84 2.35
N ASN A 35 1.29 -11.29 2.57
CA ASN A 35 2.27 -11.52 1.50
C ASN A 35 2.16 -12.96 0.96
N PHE A 36 1.57 -13.14 -0.22
CA PHE A 36 1.35 -14.46 -0.85
C PHE A 36 2.60 -15.04 -1.51
N SER A 37 3.75 -14.38 -1.40
CA SER A 37 5.05 -15.00 -1.68
C SER A 37 5.41 -16.08 -0.64
N HIS A 38 4.75 -16.07 0.51
CA HIS A 38 4.96 -17.01 1.62
C HIS A 38 3.62 -17.47 2.19
N GLY A 39 3.57 -18.71 2.69
CA GLY A 39 2.35 -19.29 3.22
C GLY A 39 1.40 -19.79 2.14
N ASP A 40 0.47 -20.65 2.54
CA ASP A 40 -0.60 -21.17 1.70
C ASP A 40 -1.93 -20.48 2.01
N HIS A 41 -2.98 -20.86 1.27
CA HIS A 41 -4.32 -20.29 1.47
C HIS A 41 -4.88 -20.61 2.86
N GLU A 42 -4.48 -21.72 3.49
CA GLU A 42 -4.95 -22.08 4.84
C GLU A 42 -4.36 -21.12 5.87
N TYR A 43 -3.05 -20.89 5.81
CA TYR A 43 -2.34 -19.92 6.63
C TYR A 43 -2.95 -18.52 6.51
N HIS A 44 -3.20 -18.05 5.27
CA HIS A 44 -3.82 -16.74 5.05
C HIS A 44 -5.28 -16.69 5.51
N SER A 45 -6.04 -17.79 5.42
CA SER A 45 -7.41 -17.87 5.91
C SER A 45 -7.47 -17.77 7.43
N LYS A 46 -6.56 -18.45 8.14
CA LYS A 46 -6.42 -18.33 9.59
C LYS A 46 -6.03 -16.90 9.99
N THR A 47 -5.06 -16.31 9.29
CA THR A 47 -4.61 -14.93 9.56
C THR A 47 -5.75 -13.93 9.34
N LEU A 48 -6.49 -14.04 8.23
CA LEU A 48 -7.65 -13.17 7.95
C LEU A 48 -8.75 -13.32 9.01
N LYS A 49 -9.00 -14.54 9.49
CA LYS A 49 -9.92 -14.78 10.61
C LYS A 49 -9.46 -14.05 11.86
N ASN A 50 -8.18 -14.12 12.20
CA ASN A 50 -7.62 -13.45 13.38
C ASN A 50 -7.74 -11.92 13.27
N ILE A 51 -7.49 -11.33 12.08
CA ILE A 51 -7.73 -9.90 11.84
C ILE A 51 -9.19 -9.53 12.12
N ARG A 52 -10.15 -10.34 11.65
CA ARG A 52 -11.58 -10.10 11.87
C ARG A 52 -11.96 -10.18 13.35
N THR A 53 -11.46 -11.18 14.07
CA THR A 53 -11.66 -11.28 15.50
C THR A 53 -11.11 -10.05 16.25
N ALA A 54 -9.89 -9.62 15.92
CA ALA A 54 -9.28 -8.43 16.54
C ALA A 54 -10.08 -7.15 16.23
N MET A 55 -10.59 -6.99 15.01
CA MET A 55 -11.49 -5.88 14.65
C MET A 55 -12.76 -5.87 15.50
N ASP A 56 -13.39 -7.03 15.70
CA ASP A 56 -14.62 -7.16 16.47
C ASP A 56 -14.36 -6.91 17.97
N ASN A 57 -13.28 -7.47 18.53
CA ASN A 57 -12.88 -7.28 19.93
C ASN A 57 -12.61 -5.81 20.27
N LEU A 58 -11.97 -5.07 19.35
CA LEU A 58 -11.65 -3.65 19.53
C LEU A 58 -12.76 -2.72 19.00
N ASN A 59 -13.83 -3.26 18.41
CA ASN A 59 -14.89 -2.50 17.75
C ASN A 59 -14.33 -1.43 16.79
N THR A 60 -13.36 -1.82 15.98
CA THR A 60 -12.62 -0.95 15.06
C THR A 60 -12.63 -1.50 13.64
N THR A 61 -11.99 -0.79 12.71
CA THR A 61 -11.92 -1.17 11.31
C THR A 61 -10.49 -1.01 10.80
N VAL A 62 -9.99 -2.03 10.12
CA VAL A 62 -8.71 -2.01 9.39
C VAL A 62 -8.91 -2.56 7.98
N ALA A 63 -8.08 -2.12 7.05
CA ALA A 63 -8.07 -2.70 5.70
C ALA A 63 -7.18 -3.93 5.63
N VAL A 64 -7.50 -4.87 4.75
CA VAL A 64 -6.61 -5.98 4.41
C VAL A 64 -6.14 -5.84 2.96
N LEU A 65 -4.83 -5.92 2.76
CA LEU A 65 -4.18 -5.91 1.45
C LEU A 65 -3.58 -7.29 1.18
N GLN A 66 -4.01 -7.93 0.11
CA GLN A 66 -3.37 -9.11 -0.45
C GLN A 66 -2.27 -8.66 -1.41
N ASP A 67 -1.03 -9.08 -1.18
CA ASP A 67 0.10 -8.84 -2.07
C ASP A 67 0.48 -10.13 -2.80
N ILE A 68 0.24 -10.18 -4.11
CA ILE A 68 0.53 -11.36 -4.94
C ILE A 68 2.01 -11.45 -5.28
N SER A 69 2.50 -12.66 -5.53
CA SER A 69 3.95 -12.88 -5.72
C SER A 69 4.45 -12.34 -7.06
N GLY A 70 3.65 -12.44 -8.12
CA GLY A 70 4.12 -12.15 -9.48
C GLY A 70 5.23 -13.09 -9.96
N PRO A 71 5.80 -12.87 -11.16
CA PRO A 71 6.79 -13.73 -11.77
C PRO A 71 8.20 -13.49 -11.18
N LYS A 72 8.38 -13.78 -9.89
CA LYS A 72 9.70 -13.57 -9.25
C LYS A 72 10.74 -14.52 -9.86
N VAL A 73 11.74 -13.93 -10.51
CA VAL A 73 12.86 -14.64 -11.10
C VAL A 73 13.84 -15.05 -10.02
N ARG A 74 14.27 -16.30 -10.07
CA ARG A 74 15.08 -16.93 -9.03
C ARG A 74 16.16 -17.81 -9.63
N ILE A 75 17.23 -17.97 -8.87
CA ILE A 75 18.24 -18.99 -9.13
C ILE A 75 17.64 -20.37 -8.87
N GLY A 76 18.05 -21.35 -9.67
CA GLY A 76 17.71 -22.76 -9.47
C GLY A 76 18.28 -23.32 -8.15
N GLU A 77 18.13 -24.62 -7.99
CA GLU A 77 18.80 -25.32 -6.87
C GLU A 77 20.31 -25.31 -7.08
N LEU A 78 21.08 -25.14 -6.00
CA LEU A 78 22.53 -25.22 -6.00
C LEU A 78 22.97 -26.43 -5.15
N LYS A 79 24.01 -27.14 -5.58
CA LYS A 79 24.58 -28.26 -4.81
C LYS A 79 25.08 -27.82 -3.44
N GLU A 80 25.58 -26.59 -3.35
CA GLU A 80 26.10 -25.94 -2.17
C GLU A 80 25.94 -24.43 -2.31
N GLN A 81 26.15 -23.68 -1.23
CA GLN A 81 26.22 -22.23 -1.33
C GLN A 81 27.49 -21.83 -2.08
N PHE A 82 27.38 -20.87 -2.99
CA PHE A 82 28.53 -20.35 -3.73
C PHE A 82 29.03 -19.08 -3.08
N GLU A 83 30.25 -19.13 -2.57
CA GLU A 83 30.99 -17.93 -2.19
C GLU A 83 31.62 -17.35 -3.46
N LEU A 84 31.00 -16.27 -3.96
CA LEU A 84 31.41 -15.60 -5.18
C LEU A 84 32.30 -14.41 -4.84
N PHE A 85 33.42 -14.28 -5.54
CA PHE A 85 34.36 -13.17 -5.42
C PHE A 85 34.42 -12.35 -6.71
N ARG A 86 34.95 -11.13 -6.61
CA ARG A 86 35.20 -10.31 -7.80
C ARG A 86 36.12 -11.06 -8.78
N GLY A 87 35.69 -11.13 -10.04
CA GLY A 87 36.39 -11.81 -11.12
C GLY A 87 35.94 -13.25 -11.36
N ASP A 88 35.09 -13.82 -10.50
CA ASP A 88 34.52 -15.15 -10.72
C ASP A 88 33.58 -15.16 -11.93
N GLU A 89 33.60 -16.25 -12.69
CA GLU A 89 32.72 -16.48 -13.83
C GLU A 89 31.48 -17.27 -13.39
N ILE A 90 30.30 -16.72 -13.65
CA ILE A 90 29.02 -17.41 -13.47
C ILE A 90 28.34 -17.58 -14.82
N THR A 91 27.94 -18.82 -15.13
CA THR A 91 27.28 -19.20 -16.37
C THR A 91 25.85 -19.64 -16.10
N PHE A 92 24.88 -18.99 -16.75
CA PHE A 92 23.48 -19.36 -16.73
C PHE A 92 23.16 -20.27 -17.92
N LEU A 93 22.65 -21.47 -17.62
CA LEU A 93 22.09 -22.39 -18.61
C LEU A 93 20.58 -22.26 -18.67
N LYS A 94 20.02 -22.47 -19.86
CA LYS A 94 18.56 -22.52 -20.08
C LYS A 94 17.93 -23.81 -19.54
N GLU A 95 18.71 -24.89 -19.51
CA GLU A 95 18.26 -26.16 -18.95
C GLU A 95 18.16 -26.07 -17.42
N SER A 96 17.07 -26.61 -16.86
CA SER A 96 16.91 -26.73 -15.42
C SER A 96 17.90 -27.74 -14.86
N ILE A 97 18.94 -27.24 -14.19
CA ILE A 97 19.98 -28.05 -13.56
C ILE A 97 20.15 -27.69 -12.09
N VAL A 98 20.70 -28.61 -11.30
CA VAL A 98 21.27 -28.27 -9.99
C VAL A 98 22.62 -27.62 -10.21
N GLY A 99 22.72 -26.32 -9.93
CA GLY A 99 23.92 -25.53 -10.10
C GLY A 99 25.11 -26.08 -9.32
N TYR A 100 26.31 -25.97 -9.88
CA TYR A 100 27.54 -26.52 -9.30
C TYR A 100 28.77 -25.68 -9.64
N LYS A 101 29.83 -25.85 -8.87
CA LYS A 101 31.16 -25.32 -9.17
C LYS A 101 31.85 -26.20 -10.22
N ALA A 102 32.08 -25.67 -11.42
CA ALA A 102 32.67 -26.40 -12.55
C ALA A 102 34.21 -26.35 -12.58
N GLY A 103 34.81 -25.49 -11.75
CA GLY A 103 36.25 -25.34 -11.63
C GLY A 103 36.60 -24.22 -10.67
N ASP A 104 37.89 -23.89 -10.56
CA ASP A 104 38.29 -22.71 -9.80
C ASP A 104 37.66 -21.45 -10.41
N LYS A 105 36.97 -20.67 -9.57
CA LYS A 105 36.26 -19.43 -9.95
C LYS A 105 35.20 -19.58 -11.06
N LYS A 106 34.70 -20.79 -11.33
CA LYS A 106 33.70 -21.05 -12.37
C LYS A 106 32.47 -21.74 -11.80
N TYR A 107 31.32 -21.10 -11.95
CA TYR A 107 30.05 -21.54 -11.40
C TYR A 107 29.00 -21.68 -12.49
N ILE A 108 28.25 -22.77 -12.48
CA ILE A 108 27.17 -23.04 -13.44
C ILE A 108 25.85 -23.05 -12.69
N VAL A 109 24.87 -22.33 -13.21
CA VAL A 109 23.55 -22.15 -12.59
C VAL A 109 22.44 -22.19 -13.64
N SER A 110 21.21 -22.35 -13.18
CA SER A 110 19.99 -22.22 -13.99
C SER A 110 19.04 -21.21 -13.33
N THR A 111 17.99 -20.81 -14.04
CA THR A 111 16.93 -19.95 -13.51
C THR A 111 15.56 -20.55 -13.80
N ASN A 112 14.55 -20.21 -13.00
CA ASN A 112 13.17 -20.64 -13.21
C ASN A 112 12.47 -19.97 -14.41
N TYR A 113 13.09 -18.97 -15.03
CA TYR A 113 12.63 -18.31 -16.26
C TYR A 113 13.75 -18.25 -17.30
N PRO A 114 14.11 -19.39 -17.92
CA PRO A 114 15.23 -19.47 -18.86
C PRO A 114 15.05 -18.59 -20.11
N GLU A 115 13.81 -18.28 -20.49
CA GLU A 115 13.47 -17.38 -21.61
C GLU A 115 13.97 -15.95 -21.41
N LEU A 116 14.29 -15.55 -20.18
CA LEU A 116 14.91 -14.25 -19.91
C LEU A 116 16.34 -14.18 -20.44
N LEU A 117 17.05 -15.30 -20.44
CA LEU A 117 18.44 -15.38 -20.91
C LEU A 117 18.56 -15.02 -22.40
N ASP A 118 17.49 -15.22 -23.18
CA ASP A 118 17.42 -14.84 -24.60
C ASP A 118 17.41 -13.33 -24.85
N LYS A 119 17.02 -12.56 -23.84
CA LYS A 119 16.84 -11.11 -23.96
C LYS A 119 17.99 -10.32 -23.36
N VAL A 120 18.86 -10.98 -22.59
CA VAL A 120 20.04 -10.37 -21.98
C VAL A 120 21.04 -10.01 -23.08
N LYS A 121 21.62 -8.82 -23.00
CA LYS A 121 22.66 -8.35 -23.93
C LYS A 121 24.02 -8.33 -23.26
N LYS A 122 25.06 -8.39 -24.10
CA LYS A 122 26.44 -8.16 -23.66
C LYS A 122 26.54 -6.78 -22.99
N ASP A 123 27.38 -6.70 -21.96
CA ASP A 123 27.61 -5.51 -21.12
C ASP A 123 26.46 -5.11 -20.18
N GLU A 124 25.31 -5.81 -20.20
CA GLU A 124 24.26 -5.64 -19.19
C GLU A 124 24.66 -6.23 -17.83
N TYR A 125 23.93 -5.84 -16.79
CA TYR A 125 24.13 -6.35 -15.44
C TYR A 125 23.08 -7.39 -15.07
N ILE A 126 23.52 -8.43 -14.35
CA ILE A 126 22.67 -9.40 -13.66
C ILE A 126 22.89 -9.19 -12.17
N TYR A 127 21.81 -8.92 -11.45
CA TYR A 127 21.84 -8.79 -10.01
C TYR A 127 21.31 -10.08 -9.38
N LEU A 128 22.11 -10.65 -8.48
CA LEU A 128 21.88 -11.90 -7.79
C LEU A 128 21.65 -11.63 -6.31
N TYR A 129 20.80 -12.46 -5.71
CA TYR A 129 20.41 -12.33 -4.31
C TYR A 129 19.87 -10.92 -4.01
N ASP A 130 18.82 -10.56 -4.75
CA ASP A 130 18.06 -9.32 -4.57
C ASP A 130 18.99 -8.08 -4.51
N GLY A 131 19.95 -8.01 -5.45
CA GLY A 131 20.87 -6.87 -5.58
C GLY A 131 22.22 -7.00 -4.86
N THR A 132 22.38 -8.00 -3.99
CA THR A 132 23.61 -8.14 -3.16
C THR A 132 24.85 -8.44 -4.00
N ILE A 133 24.72 -9.24 -5.06
CA ILE A 133 25.82 -9.63 -5.94
C ILE A 133 25.53 -9.08 -7.33
N ARG A 134 26.48 -8.36 -7.92
CA ARG A 134 26.40 -7.81 -9.27
C ARG A 134 27.36 -8.58 -10.17
N ALA A 135 26.85 -9.05 -11.31
CA ALA A 135 27.64 -9.68 -12.35
C ALA A 135 27.43 -8.95 -13.68
N LYS A 136 28.50 -8.74 -14.44
CA LYS A 136 28.46 -8.09 -15.75
C LYS A 136 28.52 -9.13 -16.86
N VAL A 137 27.58 -9.07 -17.79
CA VAL A 137 27.47 -10.04 -18.90
C VAL A 137 28.62 -9.84 -19.89
N ILE A 138 29.36 -10.93 -20.15
CA ILE A 138 30.51 -10.94 -21.06
C ILE A 138 30.23 -11.72 -22.35
N GLU A 139 29.31 -12.69 -22.33
CA GLU A 139 28.97 -13.55 -23.45
C GLU A 139 27.48 -13.92 -23.40
N VAL A 140 26.82 -13.90 -24.56
CA VAL A 140 25.41 -14.27 -24.76
C VAL A 140 25.30 -15.26 -25.92
N GLY A 141 24.31 -16.17 -25.86
CA GLY A 141 24.11 -17.24 -26.83
C GLY A 141 23.24 -18.35 -26.22
N ASP A 142 23.59 -19.62 -26.44
CA ASP A 142 22.91 -20.76 -25.82
C ASP A 142 22.99 -20.75 -24.28
N LYS A 143 23.99 -20.05 -23.76
CA LYS A 143 24.23 -19.77 -22.34
C LYS A 143 24.63 -18.31 -22.17
N VAL A 144 24.36 -17.76 -21.00
CA VAL A 144 24.80 -16.40 -20.65
C VAL A 144 25.94 -16.51 -19.65
N LYS A 145 27.09 -15.91 -19.96
CA LYS A 145 28.21 -15.81 -19.02
C LYS A 145 28.34 -14.41 -18.49
N ALA A 146 28.57 -14.29 -17.19
CA ALA A 146 28.81 -13.04 -16.52
C ALA A 146 30.01 -13.13 -15.57
N VAL A 147 30.68 -12.00 -15.36
CA VAL A 147 31.79 -11.86 -14.40
C VAL A 147 31.27 -11.13 -13.18
N VAL A 148 31.48 -11.72 -12.01
CA VAL A 148 31.09 -11.16 -10.72
C VAL A 148 31.95 -9.94 -10.40
N GLU A 149 31.34 -8.82 -10.01
CA GLU A 149 32.02 -7.55 -9.75
C GLU A 149 32.23 -7.24 -8.26
N ASN A 150 31.58 -7.98 -7.37
CA ASN A 150 31.69 -7.84 -5.91
C ASN A 150 31.49 -9.18 -5.18
N GLN A 151 31.93 -9.25 -3.93
CA GLN A 151 31.82 -10.46 -3.12
C GLN A 151 30.39 -10.69 -2.61
N GLY A 152 29.97 -11.94 -2.53
CA GLY A 152 28.76 -12.34 -1.79
C GLY A 152 28.51 -13.86 -1.81
N ILE A 153 27.54 -14.30 -1.02
CA ILE A 153 27.18 -15.72 -0.90
C ILE A 153 25.84 -15.97 -1.63
N LEU A 154 25.87 -16.75 -2.71
CA LEU A 154 24.68 -17.16 -3.44
C LEU A 154 24.17 -18.51 -2.91
N SER A 155 22.86 -18.60 -2.65
CA SER A 155 22.17 -19.81 -2.21
C SER A 155 20.98 -20.13 -3.11
N SER A 156 20.45 -21.36 -3.04
CA SER A 156 19.29 -21.79 -3.83
C SER A 156 18.10 -20.84 -3.71
N LYS A 157 17.33 -20.70 -4.80
CA LYS A 157 16.03 -19.99 -4.86
C LYS A 157 16.06 -18.50 -4.49
N LYS A 158 17.24 -17.88 -4.37
CA LYS A 158 17.42 -16.43 -4.23
C LYS A 158 16.99 -15.68 -5.49
N GLY A 159 16.50 -14.45 -5.29
CA GLY A 159 16.01 -13.60 -6.38
C GLY A 159 17.12 -13.19 -7.34
N ILE A 160 16.77 -13.09 -8.62
CA ILE A 160 17.64 -12.56 -9.68
C ILE A 160 16.90 -11.42 -10.37
N ASN A 161 17.61 -10.35 -10.72
CA ASN A 161 17.06 -9.22 -11.43
C ASN A 161 17.87 -8.95 -12.71
N PHE A 162 17.14 -8.62 -13.78
CA PHE A 162 17.65 -8.24 -15.09
C PHE A 162 17.16 -6.81 -15.40
N PRO A 163 17.81 -5.78 -14.84
CA PRO A 163 17.30 -4.41 -14.83
C PRO A 163 17.19 -3.77 -16.22
N ASN A 164 18.08 -4.16 -17.14
CA ASN A 164 18.12 -3.59 -18.50
C ASN A 164 17.33 -4.42 -19.51
N THR A 165 16.63 -5.46 -19.07
CA THR A 165 15.97 -6.42 -19.93
C THR A 165 14.46 -6.31 -19.79
N VAL A 166 13.77 -5.98 -20.88
CA VAL A 166 12.30 -5.92 -20.91
C VAL A 166 11.74 -7.35 -20.79
N ILE A 167 11.04 -7.57 -19.70
CA ILE A 167 10.45 -8.87 -19.37
C ILE A 167 9.06 -8.94 -20.02
N ASP A 168 9.00 -9.38 -21.28
CA ASP A 168 7.71 -9.79 -21.89
C ASP A 168 7.27 -11.16 -21.32
N ILE A 169 7.05 -11.21 -20.01
CA ILE A 169 6.44 -12.33 -19.29
C ILE A 169 5.12 -11.83 -18.73
N ASN A 170 4.13 -12.71 -18.72
CA ASN A 170 2.86 -12.45 -18.03
C ASN A 170 3.12 -12.10 -16.55
N VAL A 171 2.84 -10.85 -16.18
CA VAL A 171 2.94 -10.34 -14.80
C VAL A 171 2.04 -11.13 -13.82
N ILE A 172 1.00 -11.79 -14.32
CA ILE A 172 0.10 -12.60 -13.50
C ILE A 172 0.32 -14.09 -13.82
N THR A 173 0.94 -14.80 -12.88
CA THR A 173 1.21 -16.23 -13.00
C THR A 173 -0.07 -17.06 -12.78
N ARG A 174 0.00 -18.38 -13.05
CA ARG A 174 -1.11 -19.30 -12.73
C ARG A 174 -1.43 -19.30 -11.23
N LYS A 175 -0.40 -19.29 -10.38
CA LYS A 175 -0.55 -19.20 -8.92
C LYS A 175 -1.24 -17.89 -8.53
N ASP A 176 -0.84 -16.76 -9.12
CA ASP A 176 -1.44 -15.47 -8.80
C ASP A 176 -2.94 -15.42 -9.16
N LYS A 177 -3.38 -16.11 -10.22
CA LYS A 177 -4.82 -16.22 -10.55
C LYS A 177 -5.60 -16.95 -9.45
N GLU A 178 -5.05 -18.02 -8.91
CA GLU A 178 -5.64 -18.78 -7.79
C GLU A 178 -5.64 -17.93 -6.50
N ASP A 179 -4.56 -17.21 -6.24
CA ASP A 179 -4.43 -16.29 -5.10
C ASP A 179 -5.45 -15.15 -5.18
N ILE A 180 -5.58 -14.49 -6.34
CA ILE A 180 -6.58 -13.42 -6.55
C ILE A 180 -7.99 -13.96 -6.34
N ALA A 181 -8.30 -15.15 -6.87
CA ALA A 181 -9.60 -15.78 -6.66
C ALA A 181 -9.89 -16.05 -5.18
N TRP A 182 -8.87 -16.45 -4.41
CA TRP A 182 -8.97 -16.56 -2.95
C TRP A 182 -9.32 -15.22 -2.31
N GLY A 183 -8.66 -14.12 -2.69
CA GLY A 183 -8.92 -12.79 -2.13
C GLY A 183 -10.32 -12.28 -2.44
N VAL A 184 -10.80 -12.51 -3.67
CA VAL A 184 -12.18 -12.20 -4.09
C VAL A 184 -13.19 -12.97 -3.25
N LYS A 185 -13.02 -14.30 -3.12
CA LYS A 185 -13.89 -15.16 -2.31
C LYS A 185 -13.92 -14.71 -0.85
N ASN A 186 -12.78 -14.32 -0.32
CA ASN A 186 -12.62 -13.89 1.06
C ASN A 186 -12.91 -12.41 1.29
N LYS A 187 -13.26 -11.64 0.25
CA LYS A 187 -13.60 -10.22 0.31
C LYS A 187 -12.47 -9.35 0.90
N VAL A 188 -11.25 -9.54 0.42
CA VAL A 188 -10.10 -8.68 0.74
C VAL A 188 -10.27 -7.29 0.13
N ASP A 189 -9.79 -6.25 0.81
CA ASP A 189 -10.06 -4.86 0.43
C ASP A 189 -9.17 -4.38 -0.72
N TYR A 190 -7.88 -4.69 -0.66
CA TYR A 190 -6.85 -4.30 -1.61
C TYR A 190 -6.09 -5.51 -2.19
N PHE A 191 -5.66 -5.39 -3.44
CA PHE A 191 -4.88 -6.37 -4.18
C PHE A 191 -3.67 -5.66 -4.79
N ALA A 192 -2.48 -5.89 -4.23
CA ALA A 192 -1.24 -5.35 -4.77
C ALA A 192 -0.66 -6.30 -5.82
N ILE A 193 -0.42 -5.77 -7.01
CA ILE A 193 0.10 -6.49 -8.16
C ILE A 193 1.61 -6.21 -8.26
N SER A 194 2.42 -7.24 -8.08
CA SER A 194 3.90 -7.17 -8.15
C SER A 194 4.39 -7.10 -9.59
N PHE A 195 5.57 -6.49 -9.81
CA PHE A 195 6.26 -6.43 -11.11
C PHE A 195 5.41 -5.85 -12.27
N VAL A 196 4.52 -4.89 -11.97
CA VAL A 196 3.73 -4.19 -13.01
C VAL A 196 4.68 -3.46 -13.96
N GLN A 197 4.42 -3.52 -15.27
CA GLN A 197 5.24 -2.86 -16.28
C GLN A 197 4.45 -1.81 -17.07
N ASN A 198 3.15 -2.02 -17.26
CA ASN A 198 2.29 -1.17 -18.08
C ASN A 198 0.81 -1.23 -17.62
N ALA A 199 -0.05 -0.43 -18.26
CA ALA A 199 -1.48 -0.40 -17.94
C ALA A 199 -2.22 -1.71 -18.26
N ASN A 200 -1.75 -2.51 -19.22
CA ASN A 200 -2.40 -3.76 -19.60
C ASN A 200 -2.31 -4.80 -18.47
N ASP A 201 -1.21 -4.84 -17.72
CA ASP A 201 -1.06 -5.71 -16.55
C ASP A 201 -2.17 -5.45 -15.52
N MET A 202 -2.42 -4.16 -15.24
CA MET A 202 -3.46 -3.74 -14.31
C MET A 202 -4.86 -4.02 -14.84
N ASN A 203 -5.10 -3.83 -16.14
CA ASN A 203 -6.36 -4.18 -16.77
C ASN A 203 -6.63 -5.69 -16.72
N ASN A 204 -5.60 -6.52 -16.91
CA ASN A 204 -5.70 -7.97 -16.81
C ASN A 204 -5.98 -8.41 -15.37
N ALA A 205 -5.31 -7.81 -14.38
CA ALA A 205 -5.61 -8.02 -12.96
C ALA A 205 -7.05 -7.62 -12.62
N ARG A 206 -7.55 -6.51 -13.20
CA ARG A 206 -8.93 -6.04 -12.98
C ARG A 206 -9.96 -7.04 -13.50
N LYS A 207 -9.72 -7.66 -14.66
CA LYS A 207 -10.58 -8.72 -15.21
C LYS A 207 -10.71 -9.91 -14.27
N LEU A 208 -9.64 -10.29 -13.58
CA LEU A 208 -9.64 -11.40 -12.62
C LEU A 208 -10.49 -11.15 -11.37
N LEU A 209 -10.73 -9.89 -11.03
CA LEU A 209 -11.65 -9.55 -9.93
C LEU A 209 -13.13 -9.71 -10.33
N GLY A 210 -13.45 -9.79 -11.62
CA GLY A 210 -14.82 -9.85 -12.12
C GLY A 210 -15.69 -8.71 -11.59
N GLU A 211 -16.85 -9.05 -11.02
CA GLU A 211 -17.75 -8.07 -10.39
C GLU A 211 -17.28 -7.60 -9.01
N TYR A 212 -16.29 -8.27 -8.42
CA TYR A 212 -15.77 -7.87 -7.12
C TYR A 212 -14.99 -6.56 -7.25
N LYS A 213 -15.55 -5.50 -6.68
CA LYS A 213 -14.99 -4.15 -6.71
C LYS A 213 -13.87 -3.97 -5.66
N GLY A 214 -12.90 -4.88 -5.61
CA GLY A 214 -11.67 -4.75 -4.81
C GLY A 214 -10.72 -3.72 -5.40
N LYS A 215 -9.83 -3.15 -4.59
CA LYS A 215 -8.93 -2.05 -4.98
C LYS A 215 -7.58 -2.58 -5.48
N LEU A 216 -7.19 -2.24 -6.71
CA LEU A 216 -5.92 -2.66 -7.30
C LEU A 216 -4.82 -1.65 -6.97
N VAL A 217 -3.71 -2.12 -6.43
CA VAL A 217 -2.52 -1.32 -6.15
C VAL A 217 -1.39 -1.80 -7.07
N ALA A 218 -0.92 -0.95 -7.97
CA ALA A 218 0.24 -1.29 -8.79
C ALA A 218 1.53 -1.13 -7.98
N LYS A 219 2.35 -2.18 -7.87
CA LYS A 219 3.67 -2.07 -7.24
C LYS A 219 4.68 -1.60 -8.28
N ILE A 220 5.25 -0.43 -8.04
CA ILE A 220 6.23 0.20 -8.92
C ILE A 220 7.60 -0.29 -8.49
N GLU A 221 8.03 -1.37 -9.14
CA GLU A 221 9.25 -2.12 -8.83
C GLU A 221 10.22 -2.16 -10.02
N LYS A 222 9.73 -1.94 -11.25
CA LYS A 222 10.49 -2.03 -12.50
C LYS A 222 10.74 -0.64 -13.10
N PHE A 223 11.83 -0.51 -13.86
CA PHE A 223 12.11 0.70 -14.65
C PHE A 223 10.96 1.02 -15.62
N ASP A 224 10.43 0.02 -16.34
CA ASP A 224 9.31 0.21 -17.27
C ASP A 224 8.07 0.80 -16.59
N ALA A 225 7.80 0.39 -15.34
CA ALA A 225 6.69 0.90 -14.54
C ALA A 225 6.84 2.39 -14.22
N VAL A 226 8.08 2.83 -14.02
CA VAL A 226 8.40 4.24 -13.75
C VAL A 226 8.18 5.09 -15.00
N GLU A 227 8.59 4.59 -16.17
CA GLU A 227 8.40 5.28 -17.45
C GLU A 227 6.92 5.31 -17.87
N ASN A 228 6.18 4.22 -17.65
CA ASN A 228 4.75 4.09 -17.97
C ASN A 228 3.82 4.55 -16.84
N ILE A 229 4.32 5.30 -15.86
CA ILE A 229 3.56 5.58 -14.64
C ILE A 229 2.20 6.23 -14.90
N ASP A 230 2.10 7.12 -15.89
CA ASP A 230 0.86 7.87 -16.15
C ASP A 230 -0.28 6.98 -16.66
N GLU A 231 0.01 5.94 -17.43
CA GLU A 231 -0.99 4.97 -17.88
C GLU A 231 -1.31 3.95 -16.78
N ILE A 232 -0.32 3.54 -15.99
CA ILE A 232 -0.50 2.62 -14.85
C ILE A 232 -1.42 3.26 -13.80
N ILE A 233 -1.20 4.55 -13.48
CA ILE A 233 -2.05 5.30 -12.55
C ILE A 233 -3.51 5.31 -13.02
N LYS A 234 -3.76 5.53 -14.32
CA LYS A 234 -5.13 5.53 -14.88
C LYS A 234 -5.82 4.16 -14.78
N ALA A 235 -5.05 3.07 -14.83
CA ALA A 235 -5.55 1.70 -14.74
C ALA A 235 -5.61 1.14 -13.30
N SER A 236 -5.22 1.93 -12.30
CA SER A 236 -5.05 1.47 -10.91
C SER A 236 -5.98 2.21 -9.94
N ASP A 237 -6.25 1.60 -8.77
CA ASP A 237 -6.93 2.28 -7.65
C ASP A 237 -5.93 2.86 -6.62
N GLY A 238 -4.63 2.64 -6.80
CA GLY A 238 -3.55 3.08 -5.95
C GLY A 238 -2.21 2.60 -6.49
N ILE A 239 -1.11 3.13 -5.95
CA ILE A 239 0.24 2.65 -6.29
C ILE A 239 1.07 2.39 -5.01
N MET A 240 2.08 1.53 -5.13
CA MET A 240 3.05 1.26 -4.06
C MET A 240 4.46 1.48 -4.61
N VAL A 241 5.20 2.41 -4.03
CA VAL A 241 6.62 2.64 -4.33
C VAL A 241 7.43 1.61 -3.55
N ALA A 242 7.83 0.52 -4.21
CA ALA A 242 8.55 -0.60 -3.61
C ALA A 242 10.05 -0.43 -3.83
N ARG A 243 10.69 0.25 -2.88
CA ARG A 243 12.03 0.84 -3.02
C ARG A 243 13.15 -0.20 -3.05
N GLY A 244 12.97 -1.34 -2.39
CA GLY A 244 13.92 -2.44 -2.38
C GLY A 244 14.14 -2.98 -3.79
N ASP A 245 13.09 -3.50 -4.43
CA ASP A 245 13.18 -3.98 -5.81
C ASP A 245 13.51 -2.84 -6.80
N LEU A 246 12.89 -1.67 -6.64
CA LEU A 246 13.15 -0.53 -7.51
C LEU A 246 14.63 -0.10 -7.47
N GLY A 247 15.28 -0.11 -6.30
CA GLY A 247 16.70 0.26 -6.16
C GLY A 247 17.69 -0.72 -6.79
N ILE A 248 17.21 -1.90 -7.21
CA ILE A 248 17.96 -2.86 -8.03
C ILE A 248 17.73 -2.56 -9.53
N GLU A 249 16.51 -2.13 -9.87
CA GLU A 249 16.04 -1.94 -11.25
C GLU A 249 16.45 -0.58 -11.85
N VAL A 250 16.69 0.43 -11.02
CA VAL A 250 17.20 1.75 -11.43
C VAL A 250 18.44 2.13 -10.63
N PRO A 251 19.26 3.11 -11.08
CA PRO A 251 20.37 3.57 -10.28
C PRO A 251 19.89 4.02 -8.88
N TYR A 252 20.49 3.45 -7.83
CA TYR A 252 20.01 3.63 -6.45
C TYR A 252 19.90 5.10 -6.01
N TYR A 253 20.72 5.99 -6.58
CA TYR A 253 20.68 7.43 -6.30
C TYR A 253 19.51 8.16 -6.95
N GLU A 254 18.84 7.55 -7.93
CA GLU A 254 17.62 8.11 -8.55
C GLU A 254 16.36 7.79 -7.73
N VAL A 255 16.36 6.69 -6.95
CA VAL A 255 15.20 6.21 -6.18
C VAL A 255 14.53 7.31 -5.35
N PRO A 256 15.24 8.17 -4.61
CA PRO A 256 14.60 9.25 -3.84
C PRO A 256 13.82 10.23 -4.73
N THR A 257 14.34 10.57 -5.91
CA THR A 257 13.68 11.48 -6.84
C THR A 257 12.48 10.83 -7.53
N ILE A 258 12.59 9.53 -7.86
CA ILE A 258 11.49 8.74 -8.42
C ILE A 258 10.36 8.63 -7.40
N GLN A 259 10.64 8.29 -6.13
CA GLN A 259 9.64 8.26 -5.06
C GLN A 259 8.84 9.56 -5.00
N LYS A 260 9.52 10.72 -4.94
CA LYS A 260 8.88 12.05 -4.91
C LYS A 260 7.98 12.28 -6.12
N ARG A 261 8.46 11.92 -7.31
CA ARG A 261 7.71 12.03 -8.57
C ARG A 261 6.46 11.14 -8.57
N LEU A 262 6.58 9.89 -8.14
CA LEU A 262 5.48 8.92 -8.06
C LEU A 262 4.40 9.36 -7.07
N ILE A 263 4.81 9.78 -5.85
CA ILE A 263 3.89 10.30 -4.83
C ILE A 263 3.15 11.54 -5.35
N LYS A 264 3.86 12.48 -5.97
CA LYS A 264 3.25 13.69 -6.55
C LYS A 264 2.21 13.33 -7.62
N LYS A 265 2.53 12.43 -8.55
CA LYS A 265 1.62 12.01 -9.62
C LYS A 265 0.38 11.29 -9.07
N ALA A 266 0.54 10.40 -8.09
CA ALA A 266 -0.58 9.72 -7.45
C ALA A 266 -1.54 10.70 -6.74
N ASN A 267 -0.99 11.65 -5.97
CA ASN A 267 -1.77 12.72 -5.33
C ASN A 267 -2.49 13.59 -6.37
N GLN A 268 -1.83 13.96 -7.46
CA GLN A 268 -2.46 14.69 -8.57
C GLN A 268 -3.60 13.89 -9.19
N ALA A 269 -3.45 12.58 -9.36
CA ALA A 269 -4.46 11.69 -9.93
C ALA A 269 -5.57 11.26 -8.94
N CYS A 270 -5.54 11.72 -7.69
CA CYS A 270 -6.51 11.35 -6.66
C CYS A 270 -6.54 9.83 -6.35
N ILE A 271 -5.39 9.16 -6.38
CA ILE A 271 -5.28 7.75 -5.92
C ILE A 271 -4.28 7.63 -4.76
N PRO A 272 -4.53 6.74 -3.78
CA PRO A 272 -3.62 6.52 -2.67
C PRO A 272 -2.27 5.99 -3.12
N VAL A 273 -1.21 6.44 -2.45
CA VAL A 273 0.17 5.96 -2.63
C VAL A 273 0.73 5.41 -1.33
N ILE A 274 1.44 4.28 -1.44
CA ILE A 274 2.11 3.60 -0.33
C ILE A 274 3.62 3.66 -0.56
N THR A 275 4.38 4.14 0.42
CA THR A 275 5.86 4.03 0.41
C THR A 275 6.27 2.78 1.18
N ALA A 276 7.00 1.88 0.52
CA ALA A 276 7.25 0.54 1.01
C ALA A 276 8.73 0.15 1.02
N THR A 277 9.01 -0.89 1.82
CA THR A 277 10.31 -1.56 2.03
C THR A 277 11.37 -0.67 2.69
N GLN A 278 12.24 -1.26 3.53
CA GLN A 278 13.36 -0.57 4.16
C GLN A 278 13.01 0.72 4.91
N MET A 279 11.82 0.80 5.52
CA MET A 279 11.41 2.01 6.25
C MET A 279 12.07 2.03 7.64
N LEU A 280 12.03 0.91 8.37
CA LEU A 280 12.61 0.76 9.70
C LEU A 280 13.36 -0.59 9.81
N LEU A 281 13.97 -1.07 8.73
CA LEU A 281 14.52 -2.43 8.58
C LEU A 281 15.38 -2.89 9.76
N SER A 282 16.20 -2.00 10.33
CA SER A 282 17.05 -2.30 11.48
C SER A 282 16.27 -2.78 12.69
N MET A 283 14.99 -2.39 12.82
CA MET A 283 14.10 -2.83 13.90
C MET A 283 13.63 -4.29 13.77
N THR A 284 13.97 -4.97 12.68
CA THR A 284 13.80 -6.43 12.58
C THR A 284 14.63 -7.14 13.65
N HIS A 285 15.80 -6.59 14.01
CA HIS A 285 16.74 -7.18 14.96
C HIS A 285 17.05 -6.28 16.17
N ASN A 286 16.68 -5.00 16.12
CA ASN A 286 16.98 -4.02 17.16
C ASN A 286 15.70 -3.39 17.73
N GLU A 287 15.75 -2.91 18.96
CA GLU A 287 14.61 -2.19 19.56
C GLU A 287 14.44 -0.75 19.03
N ARG A 288 15.45 -0.21 18.35
CA ARG A 288 15.48 1.19 17.90
C ARG A 288 15.88 1.30 16.44
N ALA A 289 15.17 2.15 15.71
CA ALA A 289 15.53 2.56 14.37
C ALA A 289 16.78 3.45 14.36
N THR A 290 17.48 3.43 13.23
CA THR A 290 18.58 4.35 12.96
C THR A 290 18.09 5.76 12.66
N ARG A 291 18.98 6.76 12.78
CA ARG A 291 18.66 8.15 12.41
C ARG A 291 18.29 8.30 10.92
N ALA A 292 18.92 7.48 10.07
CA ALA A 292 18.66 7.50 8.63
C ALA A 292 17.24 7.00 8.32
N GLU A 293 16.82 5.88 8.93
CA GLU A 293 15.47 5.34 8.78
C GLU A 293 14.40 6.29 9.31
N ILE A 294 14.63 6.92 10.47
CA ILE A 294 13.72 7.95 11.01
C ILE A 294 13.55 9.12 10.02
N SER A 295 14.66 9.59 9.45
CA SER A 295 14.66 10.67 8.44
C SER A 295 13.93 10.24 7.17
N ASP A 296 14.11 8.99 6.73
CA ASP A 296 13.48 8.44 5.54
C ASP A 296 11.95 8.36 5.68
N VAL A 297 11.45 7.85 6.81
CA VAL A 297 10.01 7.87 7.14
C VAL A 297 9.47 9.30 7.14
N ALA A 298 10.16 10.23 7.80
CA ALA A 298 9.74 11.63 7.87
C ALA A 298 9.66 12.26 6.46
N ASN A 299 10.65 12.00 5.60
CA ASN A 299 10.63 12.49 4.23
C ASN A 299 9.49 11.91 3.40
N ALA A 300 9.18 10.61 3.53
CA ALA A 300 8.03 10.01 2.84
C ALA A 300 6.70 10.65 3.26
N VAL A 301 6.55 10.98 4.55
CA VAL A 301 5.40 11.73 5.08
C VAL A 301 5.33 13.12 4.44
N LEU A 302 6.41 13.90 4.46
CA LEU A 302 6.45 15.26 3.88
C LEU A 302 6.26 15.27 2.35
N ASP A 303 6.69 14.21 1.67
CA ASP A 303 6.42 14.00 0.24
C ASP A 303 4.92 13.85 -0.03
N GLY A 304 4.16 13.39 0.96
CA GLY A 304 2.70 13.31 0.94
C GLY A 304 2.17 11.92 0.64
N THR A 305 2.88 10.87 1.08
CA THR A 305 2.40 9.50 1.00
C THR A 305 1.10 9.32 1.80
N ASP A 306 0.18 8.47 1.33
CA ASP A 306 -1.03 8.13 2.10
C ASP A 306 -0.72 7.11 3.20
N ALA A 307 0.19 6.17 2.90
CA ALA A 307 0.63 5.16 3.84
C ALA A 307 2.13 4.89 3.75
N VAL A 308 2.69 4.48 4.87
CA VAL A 308 4.03 3.86 4.97
C VAL A 308 3.87 2.39 5.34
N MET A 309 4.72 1.52 4.79
CA MET A 309 4.61 0.07 4.95
C MET A 309 5.78 -0.53 5.72
N LEU A 310 5.46 -1.36 6.71
CA LEU A 310 6.38 -2.27 7.38
C LEU A 310 6.29 -3.65 6.72
N SER A 311 7.45 -4.22 6.42
CA SER A 311 7.65 -5.49 5.71
C SER A 311 8.11 -6.57 6.70
N GLU A 312 9.39 -6.90 6.71
CA GLU A 312 9.99 -7.88 7.63
C GLU A 312 9.87 -7.42 9.08
N GLU A 313 9.93 -6.11 9.32
CA GLU A 313 9.97 -5.51 10.65
C GLU A 313 8.75 -5.91 11.49
N SER A 314 7.56 -5.98 10.87
CA SER A 314 6.34 -6.40 11.54
C SER A 314 5.99 -7.87 11.31
N ALA A 315 6.54 -8.53 10.29
CA ALA A 315 6.19 -9.91 9.94
C ALA A 315 6.97 -10.95 10.75
N VAL A 316 8.28 -10.71 10.94
CA VAL A 316 9.23 -11.63 11.58
C VAL A 316 10.15 -10.94 12.58
N GLY A 317 10.07 -9.61 12.71
CA GLY A 317 10.90 -8.84 13.63
C GLY A 317 10.69 -9.21 15.10
N VAL A 318 11.67 -8.83 15.93
CA VAL A 318 11.71 -9.15 17.37
C VAL A 318 10.60 -8.49 18.17
N ASP A 319 10.17 -7.28 17.78
CA ASP A 319 9.07 -6.55 18.43
C ASP A 319 8.22 -5.76 17.40
N PRO A 320 7.20 -6.42 16.81
CA PRO A 320 6.31 -5.79 15.85
C PRO A 320 5.52 -4.60 16.42
N ILE A 321 5.14 -4.64 17.70
CA ILE A 321 4.34 -3.58 18.34
C ILE A 321 5.17 -2.31 18.47
N ASN A 322 6.38 -2.42 19.02
CA ASN A 322 7.30 -1.29 19.14
C ASN A 322 7.65 -0.68 17.77
N THR A 323 7.79 -1.52 16.74
CA THR A 323 8.04 -1.04 15.37
C THR A 323 6.87 -0.18 14.86
N VAL A 324 5.62 -0.64 15.02
CA VAL A 324 4.44 0.14 14.63
C VAL A 324 4.32 1.42 15.46
N GLU A 325 4.58 1.34 16.77
CA GLU A 325 4.51 2.51 17.64
C GLU A 325 5.59 3.55 17.29
N THR A 326 6.81 3.10 16.98
CA THR A 326 7.90 3.97 16.51
C THR A 326 7.52 4.67 15.21
N MET A 327 6.99 3.92 14.23
CA MET A 327 6.46 4.49 12.99
C MET A 327 5.38 5.55 13.27
N ALA A 328 4.43 5.25 14.15
CA ALA A 328 3.35 6.16 14.51
C ALA A 328 3.85 7.46 15.17
N ARG A 329 4.86 7.37 16.05
CA ARG A 329 5.49 8.52 16.71
C ARG A 329 6.24 9.40 15.71
N ILE A 330 6.98 8.81 14.76
CA ILE A 330 7.70 9.55 13.71
C ILE A 330 6.69 10.31 12.83
N ILE A 331 5.62 9.64 12.40
CA ILE A 331 4.55 10.27 11.59
C ILE A 331 3.96 11.45 12.35
N ALA A 332 3.48 11.22 13.59
CA ALA A 332 2.82 12.26 14.37
C ALA A 332 3.74 13.47 14.59
N LYS A 333 5.03 13.24 14.87
CA LYS A 333 6.00 14.32 15.05
C LYS A 333 6.29 15.08 13.74
N THR A 334 6.37 14.36 12.63
CA THR A 334 6.59 14.96 11.31
C THR A 334 5.40 15.80 10.87
N GLU A 335 4.18 15.36 11.21
CA GLU A 335 2.95 16.05 10.82
C GLU A 335 2.75 17.41 11.50
N GLU A 336 3.48 17.71 12.58
CA GLU A 336 3.53 19.04 13.20
C GLU A 336 4.05 20.12 12.23
N ILE A 337 4.92 19.75 11.28
CA ILE A 337 5.49 20.65 10.27
C ILE A 337 4.97 20.36 8.86
N TYR A 338 3.90 19.57 8.73
CA TYR A 338 3.36 19.21 7.41
C TYR A 338 2.81 20.45 6.69
N PRO A 339 3.13 20.66 5.41
CA PRO A 339 2.57 21.74 4.61
C PRO A 339 1.14 21.38 4.19
N PHE A 340 0.15 21.60 5.07
CA PHE A 340 -1.26 21.27 4.82
C PHE A 340 -1.87 22.06 3.64
N ASP A 341 -1.25 23.16 3.23
CA ASP A 341 -1.63 23.97 2.07
C ASP A 341 -1.00 23.49 0.75
N LYS A 342 -0.13 22.46 0.79
CA LYS A 342 0.62 21.91 -0.36
C LYS A 342 -0.27 21.57 -1.57
N TYR A 343 -1.54 21.25 -1.33
CA TYR A 343 -2.47 20.76 -2.35
C TYR A 343 -3.67 21.70 -2.59
N GLU A 344 -3.64 22.96 -2.13
CA GLU A 344 -4.72 23.92 -2.40
C GLU A 344 -4.87 24.25 -3.91
N LYS A 345 -3.79 24.14 -4.69
CA LYS A 345 -3.75 24.49 -6.13
C LYS A 345 -3.71 23.27 -7.05
N LEU A 346 -4.44 22.21 -6.72
CA LEU A 346 -4.59 21.06 -7.60
C LEU A 346 -5.62 21.34 -8.70
N ALA A 347 -5.39 20.76 -9.89
CA ALA A 347 -6.42 20.72 -10.92
C ALA A 347 -7.59 19.85 -10.46
N TYR A 348 -8.81 20.34 -10.69
CA TYR A 348 -10.04 19.61 -10.42
C TYR A 348 -10.25 18.54 -11.49
N HIS A 349 -10.67 17.34 -11.07
CA HIS A 349 -10.98 16.25 -11.98
C HIS A 349 -12.40 16.33 -12.55
N ASP A 350 -13.35 16.85 -11.75
CA ASP A 350 -14.76 16.98 -12.09
C ASP A 350 -15.44 17.98 -11.13
N GLU A 351 -16.73 18.26 -11.34
CA GLU A 351 -17.52 19.15 -10.49
C GLU A 351 -17.65 18.67 -9.04
N PHE A 352 -17.63 17.36 -8.79
CA PHE A 352 -17.68 16.79 -7.44
C PHE A 352 -16.38 17.02 -6.67
N ASP A 353 -15.26 17.09 -7.38
CA ASP A 353 -13.94 17.43 -6.83
C ASP A 353 -13.91 18.89 -6.38
N VAL A 354 -14.53 19.81 -7.13
CA VAL A 354 -14.70 21.22 -6.72
C VAL A 354 -15.45 21.31 -5.39
N ILE A 355 -16.51 20.52 -5.22
CA ILE A 355 -17.27 20.47 -3.97
C ILE A 355 -16.41 19.94 -2.82
N GLN A 356 -15.59 18.91 -3.04
CA GLN A 356 -14.71 18.37 -2.00
C GLN A 356 -13.59 19.35 -1.63
N ALA A 357 -13.00 20.03 -2.61
CA ALA A 357 -12.01 21.09 -2.40
C ALA A 357 -12.60 22.21 -1.55
N THR A 358 -13.79 22.68 -1.92
CA THR A 358 -14.51 23.75 -1.20
C THR A 358 -14.87 23.31 0.22
N THR A 359 -15.34 22.07 0.40
CA THR A 359 -15.66 21.49 1.72
C THR A 359 -14.43 21.48 2.62
N THR A 360 -13.29 21.06 2.08
CA THR A 360 -12.00 20.98 2.79
C THR A 360 -11.55 22.38 3.21
N LYS A 361 -11.53 23.32 2.25
CA LYS A 361 -11.10 24.70 2.51
C LYS A 361 -11.98 25.39 3.54
N LEU A 362 -13.31 25.28 3.38
CA LEU A 362 -14.28 25.83 4.32
C LEU A 362 -14.07 25.28 5.74
N ALA A 363 -13.85 23.96 5.87
CA ALA A 363 -13.65 23.33 7.16
C ALA A 363 -12.42 23.88 7.89
N ASP A 364 -11.30 24.01 7.17
CA ASP A 364 -10.06 24.54 7.74
C ASP A 364 -10.18 26.04 8.07
N ASP A 365 -10.78 26.84 7.19
CA ASP A 365 -10.89 28.30 7.36
C ASP A 365 -11.79 28.70 8.55
N ILE A 366 -12.84 27.93 8.83
CA ILE A 366 -13.72 28.20 10.00
C ILE A 366 -13.27 27.50 11.28
N GLY A 367 -12.15 26.75 11.23
CA GLY A 367 -11.67 25.97 12.37
C GLY A 367 -12.63 24.86 12.80
N ALA A 368 -13.25 24.17 11.85
CA ALA A 368 -14.14 23.06 12.15
C ALA A 368 -13.39 21.93 12.87
N LYS A 369 -14.07 21.22 13.77
CA LYS A 369 -13.50 20.08 14.50
C LYS A 369 -13.46 18.80 13.66
N GLY A 370 -14.26 18.74 12.60
CA GLY A 370 -14.34 17.58 11.72
C GLY A 370 -15.15 17.79 10.45
N ILE A 371 -14.79 17.05 9.41
CA ILE A 371 -15.53 16.88 8.17
C ILE A 371 -16.24 15.53 8.20
N ILE A 372 -17.57 15.55 8.25
CA ILE A 372 -18.45 14.39 8.23
C ILE A 372 -18.83 14.09 6.78
N VAL A 373 -18.34 12.98 6.24
CA VAL A 373 -18.47 12.64 4.82
C VAL A 373 -19.32 11.40 4.68
N LEU A 374 -20.47 11.52 4.01
CA LEU A 374 -21.29 10.37 3.63
C LEU A 374 -20.99 9.98 2.19
N THR A 375 -20.55 8.73 1.97
CA THR A 375 -20.17 8.25 0.64
C THR A 375 -20.68 6.85 0.33
N SER A 376 -21.16 6.65 -0.90
CA SER A 376 -21.65 5.35 -1.39
C SER A 376 -20.57 4.50 -2.05
N SER A 377 -19.54 5.13 -2.62
CA SER A 377 -18.45 4.48 -3.34
C SER A 377 -17.07 4.66 -2.70
N GLY A 378 -16.93 5.60 -1.76
CA GLY A 378 -15.63 6.00 -1.17
C GLY A 378 -14.98 7.21 -1.86
N LEU A 379 -15.46 7.61 -3.04
CA LEU A 379 -14.81 8.66 -3.85
C LEU A 379 -14.78 10.03 -3.16
N SER A 380 -15.85 10.42 -2.46
CA SER A 380 -15.88 11.70 -1.73
C SER A 380 -14.82 11.73 -0.62
N GLY A 381 -14.64 10.61 0.10
CA GLY A 381 -13.59 10.49 1.12
C GLY A 381 -12.18 10.55 0.53
N MET A 382 -11.97 9.89 -0.61
CA MET A 382 -10.70 9.92 -1.35
C MET A 382 -10.36 11.33 -1.85
N LYS A 383 -11.34 12.04 -2.44
CA LYS A 383 -11.17 13.41 -2.91
C LYS A 383 -10.89 14.39 -1.77
N ILE A 384 -11.58 14.30 -0.63
CA ILE A 384 -11.28 15.14 0.54
C ILE A 384 -9.88 14.83 1.08
N SER A 385 -9.53 13.54 1.20
CA SER A 385 -8.22 13.10 1.67
C SER A 385 -7.07 13.66 0.82
N ARG A 386 -7.25 13.75 -0.50
CA ARG A 386 -6.27 14.31 -1.45
C ARG A 386 -5.86 15.75 -1.14
N TYR A 387 -6.77 16.57 -0.63
CA TYR A 387 -6.46 17.97 -0.28
C TYR A 387 -5.74 18.11 1.06
N ARG A 388 -5.56 17.02 1.81
CA ARG A 388 -4.80 16.96 3.06
C ARG A 388 -5.25 18.02 4.09
N PRO A 389 -6.54 18.10 4.47
CA PRO A 389 -7.02 19.07 5.45
C PRO A 389 -6.32 18.94 6.80
N LYS A 390 -6.21 20.06 7.51
CA LYS A 390 -5.87 20.06 8.95
C LYS A 390 -6.99 19.38 9.75
N THR A 391 -8.24 19.63 9.33
CA THR A 391 -9.46 19.11 9.96
C THR A 391 -9.58 17.58 9.83
N ASN A 392 -10.05 16.92 10.90
CA ASN A 392 -10.31 15.48 10.92
C ASN A 392 -11.36 15.06 9.87
N ILE A 393 -11.18 13.91 9.20
CA ILE A 393 -12.14 13.39 8.21
C ILE A 393 -12.83 12.14 8.76
N TYR A 394 -14.16 12.19 8.89
CA TYR A 394 -14.99 11.11 9.42
C TYR A 394 -15.88 10.53 8.33
N ILE A 395 -15.67 9.26 7.99
CA ILE A 395 -16.39 8.60 6.90
C ILE A 395 -17.58 7.80 7.40
N PHE A 396 -18.73 8.06 6.77
CA PHE A 396 -19.94 7.29 6.85
C PHE A 396 -20.31 6.74 5.48
N THR A 397 -21.02 5.62 5.47
CA THR A 397 -21.44 4.98 4.22
C THR A 397 -22.75 4.23 4.40
N HIS A 398 -23.44 3.93 3.30
CA HIS A 398 -24.57 2.99 3.31
C HIS A 398 -24.13 1.53 3.16
N LYS A 399 -22.86 1.28 2.81
CA LYS A 399 -22.35 -0.06 2.48
C LYS A 399 -21.14 -0.41 3.34
N ARG A 400 -21.27 -1.43 4.21
CA ARG A 400 -20.19 -1.84 5.13
C ARG A 400 -18.86 -2.10 4.41
N ARG A 401 -18.88 -2.68 3.20
CA ARG A 401 -17.68 -2.97 2.41
C ARG A 401 -16.84 -1.73 2.05
N ILE A 402 -17.43 -0.53 2.12
CA ILE A 402 -16.72 0.72 1.81
C ILE A 402 -15.88 1.19 3.01
N LEU A 403 -16.19 0.77 4.24
CA LEU A 403 -15.46 1.25 5.42
C LEU A 403 -14.00 0.80 5.44
N ASN A 404 -13.73 -0.49 5.24
CA ASN A 404 -12.38 -1.04 5.34
C ASN A 404 -11.39 -0.40 4.35
N PRO A 405 -11.71 -0.25 3.03
CA PRO A 405 -10.81 0.45 2.12
C PRO A 405 -10.47 1.88 2.57
N MET A 406 -11.38 2.58 3.24
CA MET A 406 -11.13 3.96 3.67
C MET A 406 -10.02 4.07 4.73
N CYS A 407 -9.65 2.98 5.40
CA CYS A 407 -8.51 2.95 6.32
C CYS A 407 -7.16 3.19 5.65
N GLY A 408 -7.06 3.02 4.32
CA GLY A 408 -5.85 3.26 3.55
C GLY A 408 -5.70 4.68 2.99
N LEU A 409 -6.65 5.58 3.25
CA LEU A 409 -6.61 6.97 2.76
C LEU A 409 -6.07 7.90 3.83
N TRP A 410 -5.17 8.81 3.47
CA TRP A 410 -4.58 9.77 4.41
C TRP A 410 -5.64 10.54 5.22
N GLY A 411 -5.45 10.64 6.54
CA GLY A 411 -6.29 11.46 7.42
C GLY A 411 -7.73 10.96 7.66
N VAL A 412 -8.15 9.91 6.97
CA VAL A 412 -9.53 9.39 7.02
C VAL A 412 -9.74 8.45 8.21
N GLU A 413 -10.83 8.65 8.94
CA GLU A 413 -11.31 7.73 9.96
C GLU A 413 -12.69 7.15 9.58
N PRO A 414 -12.80 5.85 9.31
CA PRO A 414 -14.08 5.21 9.05
C PRO A 414 -14.90 5.03 10.34
N ILE A 415 -16.11 5.60 10.34
CA ILE A 415 -16.97 5.63 11.52
C ILE A 415 -18.05 4.54 11.47
N ALA A 416 -18.96 4.59 10.51
CA ALA A 416 -20.08 3.67 10.54
C ALA A 416 -20.80 3.50 9.20
N LYS A 417 -21.48 2.36 9.10
CA LYS A 417 -22.57 2.16 8.15
C LYS A 417 -23.84 2.82 8.72
N ILE A 418 -24.46 3.72 7.97
CA ILE A 418 -25.77 4.28 8.30
C ILE A 418 -26.84 3.88 7.27
N LYS A 419 -28.10 3.88 7.69
CA LYS A 419 -29.23 3.63 6.78
C LYS A 419 -29.53 4.87 5.95
N GLU A 420 -30.06 4.66 4.76
CA GLU A 420 -30.57 5.74 3.91
C GLU A 420 -31.81 6.37 4.56
N ALA A 421 -31.87 7.70 4.54
CA ALA A 421 -32.98 8.48 5.08
C ALA A 421 -32.93 9.90 4.50
N GLY A 422 -33.86 10.78 4.90
CA GLY A 422 -33.73 12.22 4.63
C GLY A 422 -32.54 12.86 5.35
N ALA A 423 -32.03 13.99 4.85
CA ALA A 423 -30.81 14.65 5.34
C ALA A 423 -30.77 14.80 6.86
N SER A 424 -31.82 15.40 7.45
CA SER A 424 -31.86 15.65 8.90
C SER A 424 -31.70 14.38 9.73
N LYS A 425 -32.26 13.25 9.26
CA LYS A 425 -32.13 11.97 9.94
C LYS A 425 -30.74 11.36 9.76
N MET A 426 -30.17 11.46 8.57
CA MET A 426 -28.80 11.01 8.32
C MET A 426 -27.79 11.80 9.16
N ILE A 427 -27.93 13.13 9.23
CA ILE A 427 -27.10 13.98 10.10
C ILE A 427 -27.23 13.55 11.56
N GLN A 428 -28.45 13.36 12.05
CA GLN A 428 -28.66 12.85 13.42
C GLN A 428 -27.94 11.51 13.65
N MET A 429 -28.05 10.56 12.71
CA MET A 429 -27.39 9.25 12.84
C MET A 429 -25.86 9.40 12.91
N MET A 430 -25.27 10.22 12.03
CA MET A 430 -23.83 10.46 12.01
C MET A 430 -23.34 11.09 13.33
N LEU A 431 -24.05 12.10 13.83
CA LEU A 431 -23.73 12.74 15.11
C LEU A 431 -23.85 11.76 16.29
N LYS A 432 -24.91 10.96 16.36
CA LYS A 432 -25.07 9.92 17.41
C LYS A 432 -23.95 8.88 17.37
N HIS A 433 -23.44 8.53 16.19
CA HIS A 433 -22.30 7.62 16.07
C HIS A 433 -21.00 8.24 16.57
N LEU A 434 -20.74 9.52 16.26
CA LEU A 434 -19.58 10.24 16.80
C LEU A 434 -19.67 10.39 18.33
N GLU A 435 -20.86 10.68 18.86
CA GLU A 435 -21.12 10.76 20.30
C GLU A 435 -20.85 9.42 20.99
N LYS A 436 -21.36 8.31 20.44
CA LYS A 436 -21.13 6.97 20.98
C LYS A 436 -19.64 6.59 21.03
N ARG A 437 -18.83 7.11 20.10
CA ARG A 437 -17.37 6.90 20.06
C ARG A 437 -16.59 7.88 20.93
N GLY A 438 -17.23 8.87 21.55
CA GLY A 438 -16.54 9.90 22.33
C GLY A 438 -15.76 10.92 21.50
N ILE A 439 -16.02 11.00 20.19
CA ILE A 439 -15.33 11.90 19.24
C ILE A 439 -16.05 13.25 19.12
N LEU A 440 -17.36 13.27 19.37
CA LEU A 440 -18.19 14.46 19.17
C LEU A 440 -17.97 15.50 20.27
N ASP A 441 -17.49 16.68 19.88
CA ASP A 441 -17.50 17.87 20.73
C ASP A 441 -18.73 18.73 20.43
N LYS A 442 -19.67 18.76 21.38
CA LYS A 442 -20.94 19.49 21.25
C LYS A 442 -20.80 21.01 21.23
N LYS A 443 -19.63 21.54 21.57
CA LYS A 443 -19.33 22.98 21.56
C LYS A 443 -18.65 23.43 20.27
N ALA A 444 -18.26 22.50 19.41
CA ALA A 444 -17.53 22.79 18.18
C ALA A 444 -18.43 22.78 16.94
N THR A 445 -17.88 23.32 15.85
CA THR A 445 -18.50 23.31 14.52
C THR A 445 -17.99 22.13 13.71
N TYR A 446 -18.86 21.50 12.94
CA TYR A 446 -18.52 20.44 11.98
C TYR A 446 -19.01 20.83 10.58
N ILE A 447 -18.35 20.31 9.55
CA ILE A 447 -18.83 20.37 8.17
C ILE A 447 -19.35 18.99 7.78
N ALA A 448 -20.54 18.91 7.21
CA ALA A 448 -21.05 17.68 6.62
C ALA A 448 -21.18 17.80 5.11
N THR A 449 -20.82 16.74 4.39
CA THR A 449 -21.00 16.64 2.94
C THR A 449 -21.64 15.32 2.55
N PHE A 450 -22.64 15.39 1.66
CA PHE A 450 -23.43 14.26 1.18
C PHE A 450 -24.13 14.60 -0.14
N GLY A 451 -24.78 13.62 -0.75
CA GLY A 451 -25.36 13.73 -2.09
C GLY A 451 -26.84 13.34 -2.19
N TYR A 452 -27.49 13.89 -3.21
CA TYR A 452 -28.87 13.60 -3.59
C TYR A 452 -28.96 13.23 -5.08
N PRO A 453 -29.66 12.15 -5.45
CA PRO A 453 -30.38 11.22 -4.56
C PRO A 453 -29.42 10.40 -3.67
N VAL A 454 -29.93 10.06 -2.48
CA VAL A 454 -29.18 9.33 -1.44
C VAL A 454 -28.82 7.93 -1.95
N GLY A 455 -27.65 7.41 -1.58
CA GLY A 455 -27.22 6.06 -1.99
C GLY A 455 -26.63 5.97 -3.39
N GLN A 456 -26.75 7.01 -4.23
CA GLN A 456 -26.16 7.02 -5.57
C GLN A 456 -24.69 7.50 -5.55
N PRO A 457 -23.74 6.78 -6.19
CA PRO A 457 -22.39 7.30 -6.42
C PRO A 457 -22.40 8.53 -7.33
N GLY A 458 -21.52 9.50 -7.07
CA GLY A 458 -21.41 10.70 -7.92
C GLY A 458 -22.62 11.64 -7.80
N SER A 459 -23.25 11.73 -6.63
CA SER A 459 -24.37 12.64 -6.38
C SER A 459 -24.06 13.72 -5.35
N THR A 460 -22.81 13.82 -4.87
CA THR A 460 -22.41 14.76 -3.81
C THR A 460 -22.66 16.19 -4.26
N ASN A 461 -23.57 16.88 -3.58
CA ASN A 461 -24.02 18.23 -3.98
C ASN A 461 -24.32 19.15 -2.79
N THR A 462 -24.09 18.69 -1.56
CA THR A 462 -24.45 19.43 -0.34
C THR A 462 -23.21 19.65 0.52
N ILE A 463 -23.02 20.90 0.97
CA ILE A 463 -22.09 21.27 2.05
C ILE A 463 -22.94 21.89 3.15
N LYS A 464 -22.89 21.32 4.35
CA LYS A 464 -23.68 21.76 5.50
C LYS A 464 -22.77 22.07 6.67
N ILE A 465 -22.76 23.33 7.10
CA ILE A 465 -22.20 23.72 8.38
C ILE A 465 -23.14 23.22 9.48
N ILE A 466 -22.58 22.59 10.51
CA ILE A 466 -23.28 22.12 11.69
C ILE A 466 -22.69 22.86 12.89
N THR A 467 -23.39 23.90 13.31
CA THR A 467 -23.03 24.68 14.51
C THR A 467 -23.49 23.96 15.80
N PRO A 468 -23.02 24.39 17.00
CA PRO A 468 -23.48 23.81 18.26
C PRO A 468 -25.00 23.82 18.46
N SER A 469 -25.69 24.88 18.01
CA SER A 469 -27.15 24.98 18.12
C SER A 469 -27.87 24.00 17.19
N GLU A 470 -27.36 23.83 15.96
CA GLU A 470 -27.88 22.83 15.02
C GLU A 470 -27.59 21.40 15.48
N MET A 471 -26.43 21.17 16.08
CA MET A 471 -26.10 19.87 16.66
C MET A 471 -27.09 19.49 17.75
N LYS A 472 -27.45 20.43 18.64
CA LYS A 472 -28.50 20.25 19.65
C LYS A 472 -29.85 19.95 18.99
N TYR A 473 -30.21 20.65 17.92
CA TYR A 473 -31.43 20.38 17.17
C TYR A 473 -31.47 18.96 16.61
N TYR A 474 -30.44 18.54 15.88
CA TYR A 474 -30.39 17.22 15.24
C TYR A 474 -30.38 16.07 16.25
N LEU A 475 -29.61 16.20 17.35
CA LEU A 475 -29.55 15.18 18.39
C LEU A 475 -30.91 14.97 19.08
N ASN A 476 -31.72 16.04 19.21
CA ASN A 476 -33.04 16.01 19.83
C ASN A 476 -34.20 15.67 18.88
N LEU A 477 -33.94 15.41 17.58
CA LEU A 477 -35.01 15.00 16.66
C LEU A 477 -35.69 13.72 17.17
N PRO A 478 -37.03 13.67 17.19
CA PRO A 478 -37.76 12.50 17.68
C PRO A 478 -37.39 11.26 16.86
N GLU A 479 -37.18 10.15 17.56
CA GLU A 479 -37.09 8.86 16.89
C GLU A 479 -38.48 8.54 16.34
N GLN A 480 -38.66 8.63 15.02
CA GLN A 480 -39.88 8.13 14.40
C GLN A 480 -40.04 6.67 14.82
N LYS A 481 -41.09 6.39 15.59
CA LYS A 481 -41.53 5.02 15.89
C LYS A 481 -41.62 4.29 14.55
N LYS A 482 -40.95 3.14 14.44
CA LYS A 482 -41.11 2.24 13.29
C LYS A 482 -42.61 2.00 13.12
N LYS A 483 -43.18 2.43 11.99
CA LYS A 483 -44.42 1.85 11.49
C LYS A 483 -44.12 0.50 10.87
#